data_AF-A0A0Q5NE26-F1
#
_entry.id   AF-A0A0Q5NE26-F1
#
_cell.length_a   1.000
_cell.length_b   1.000
_cell.length_c   1.000
_cell.angle_alpha   90.00
_cell.angle_beta   90.00
_cell.angle_gamma   90.00
#
_symmetry.space_group_name_H-M   'P 1'
#
loop_
_entity.id
_entity.type
_entity.pdbx_description
1 polymer ?
#
loop_
_entity_poly.entity_id
_entity_poly.type
_entity_poly.pdbx_seq_one_letter_code
_entity_poly.pdbx_strand_id
1 'polypeptide(L)'
;MNITWRTIIIKLCFLIVPFIILALILLDNGGNGGVGGGGYDLSGLVYGLALFAVIILWLTYILLGYLWVKTPAERKAQHLLTISGITALILAWIITSHMF
;
A
#
# COMPACT_ATOMS: atom_id res chain seq x y z
N MET A 1 -12.47 -20.32 -14.91
CA MET A 1 -12.85 -18.90 -15.00
C MET A 1 -11.61 -18.18 -15.51
N ASN A 2 -11.66 -17.53 -16.68
CA ASN A 2 -10.48 -16.87 -17.24
C ASN A 2 -10.12 -15.68 -16.35
N ILE A 3 -9.00 -15.73 -15.63
CA ILE A 3 -8.41 -14.51 -15.07
C ILE A 3 -7.96 -13.66 -16.25
N THR A 4 -8.75 -12.64 -16.54
CA THR A 4 -8.41 -11.65 -17.55
C THR A 4 -7.46 -10.65 -16.92
N TRP A 5 -6.47 -10.22 -17.69
CA TRP A 5 -5.51 -9.18 -17.31
C TRP A 5 -6.17 -7.94 -16.68
N ARG A 6 -7.40 -7.63 -17.08
CA ARG A 6 -8.25 -6.59 -16.49
C ARG A 6 -8.41 -6.73 -14.98
N THR A 7 -8.70 -7.93 -14.48
CA THR A 7 -8.91 -8.17 -13.03
C THR A 7 -7.62 -8.00 -12.23
N ILE A 8 -6.47 -8.36 -12.81
CA ILE A 8 -5.15 -8.16 -12.19
C ILE A 8 -4.83 -6.67 -12.11
N ILE A 9 -5.06 -5.93 -13.20
CA ILE A 9 -4.83 -4.48 -13.28
C ILE A 9 -5.71 -3.73 -12.29
N ILE A 10 -7.00 -4.07 -12.18
CA ILE A 10 -7.93 -3.42 -11.23
C ILE A 10 -7.45 -3.62 -9.79
N LYS A 11 -7.03 -4.85 -9.43
CA LYS A 11 -6.50 -5.14 -8.09
C LYS A 11 -5.23 -4.36 -7.81
N LEU A 12 -4.33 -4.23 -8.78
CA LEU A 12 -3.13 -3.40 -8.68
C LEU A 12 -3.46 -1.92 -8.53
N CYS A 13 -4.38 -1.37 -9.33
CA CYS A 13 -4.79 0.02 -9.21
C CYS A 13 -5.36 0.33 -7.82
N PHE A 14 -6.10 -0.60 -7.21
CA PHE A 14 -6.63 -0.43 -5.86
C PHE A 14 -5.54 -0.32 -4.78
N LEU A 15 -4.33 -0.84 -5.04
CA LEU A 15 -3.18 -0.64 -4.17
C LEU A 15 -2.42 0.63 -4.53
N ILE A 16 -2.08 0.78 -5.81
CA ILE A 16 -1.18 1.84 -6.31
C ILE A 16 -1.77 3.22 -6.09
N VAL A 17 -3.07 3.41 -6.35
CA VAL A 17 -3.72 4.73 -6.23
C VAL A 17 -3.68 5.27 -4.80
N PRO A 18 -4.20 4.57 -3.78
CA PRO A 18 -4.13 5.07 -2.41
C PRO A 18 -2.69 5.10 -1.88
N PHE A 19 -1.82 4.19 -2.32
CA PHE A 19 -0.39 4.24 -1.98
C PHE A 19 0.26 5.54 -2.47
N ILE A 20 0.08 5.91 -3.73
CA ILE A 20 0.66 7.14 -4.30
C ILE A 20 0.09 8.37 -3.59
N ILE A 21 -1.23 8.44 -3.39
CA ILE A 21 -1.87 9.59 -2.73
C ILE A 21 -1.30 9.79 -1.32
N LEU A 22 -1.29 8.73 -0.51
CA LEU A 22 -0.81 8.80 0.88
C LEU A 22 0.71 9.02 0.94
N ALA A 23 1.49 8.44 0.02
CA ALA A 23 2.92 8.68 -0.07
C ALA A 23 3.24 10.13 -0.44
N LEU A 24 2.49 10.74 -1.36
CA LEU A 24 2.63 12.15 -1.72
C LEU A 24 2.26 13.07 -0.54
N ILE A 25 1.19 12.76 0.19
CA ILE A 25 0.81 13.50 1.40
C ILE A 25 1.89 13.38 2.49
N LEU A 26 2.50 12.21 2.65
CA LEU A 26 3.65 12.03 3.54
C LEU A 26 4.81 12.91 3.08
N LEU A 27 5.21 12.80 1.81
CA LEU A 27 6.37 13.50 1.29
C LEU A 27 6.24 15.03 1.36
N ASP A 28 5.04 15.57 1.16
CA ASP A 28 4.74 17.01 1.26
C ASP A 28 4.79 17.54 2.70
N ASN A 29 4.35 16.74 3.68
CA ASN A 29 4.41 17.10 5.11
C ASN A 29 5.84 17.11 5.68
N GLY A 30 6.84 16.57 4.98
CA GLY A 30 8.24 16.65 5.38
C GLY A 30 8.86 18.06 5.28
N GLY A 31 8.21 19.00 4.58
CA GLY A 31 8.74 20.33 4.29
C GLY A 31 8.21 21.48 5.15
N ASN A 32 7.04 21.33 5.80
CA ASN A 32 6.36 22.45 6.45
C ASN A 32 6.57 22.43 7.97
N GLY A 33 7.69 23.03 8.41
CA GLY A 33 7.90 23.40 9.81
C GLY A 33 6.71 24.23 10.32
N GLY A 34 6.04 23.70 11.34
CA GLY A 34 4.83 24.31 11.92
C GLY A 34 5.08 25.75 12.36
N VAL A 35 4.36 26.68 11.75
CA VAL A 35 4.25 28.06 12.23
C VAL A 35 3.29 28.07 13.40
N GLY A 36 3.85 27.97 14.61
CA GLY A 36 3.17 28.34 15.86
C GLY A 36 2.50 27.20 16.62
N GLY A 37 3.09 26.86 17.77
CA GLY A 37 2.36 26.31 18.91
C GLY A 37 2.52 24.81 19.15
N GLY A 38 3.63 24.42 19.81
CA GLY A 38 3.73 23.41 20.90
C GLY A 38 3.10 22.01 20.80
N GLY A 39 2.36 21.68 19.75
CA GLY A 39 1.76 20.37 19.53
C GLY A 39 2.66 19.52 18.66
N TYR A 40 2.90 18.27 19.07
CA TYR A 40 3.55 17.28 18.22
C TYR A 40 2.73 17.12 16.94
N ASP A 41 3.33 17.40 15.78
CA ASP A 41 2.69 17.12 14.51
C ASP A 41 2.69 15.59 14.26
N LEU A 42 1.62 14.95 14.72
CA LEU A 42 1.37 13.51 14.55
C LEU A 42 0.88 13.18 13.14
N SER A 43 0.77 14.15 12.24
CA SER A 43 0.25 13.94 10.88
C SER A 43 1.04 12.87 10.13
N GLY A 44 2.37 12.91 10.17
CA GLY A 44 3.24 11.89 9.57
C GLY A 44 3.00 10.49 10.13
N LEU A 45 2.73 10.37 11.44
CA LEU A 45 2.41 9.09 12.08
C LEU A 45 1.03 8.57 11.64
N VAL A 46 0.02 9.43 11.62
CA VAL A 46 -1.36 9.07 11.25
C VAL A 46 -1.42 8.66 9.79
N TYR A 47 -0.82 9.43 8.88
CA TYR A 47 -0.79 9.11 7.46
C TYR A 47 0.08 7.88 7.17
N GLY A 48 1.19 7.69 7.89
CA GLY A 48 2.03 6.49 7.79
C GLY A 48 1.26 5.23 8.22
N LEU A 49 0.59 5.27 9.38
CA LEU A 49 -0.28 4.19 9.86
C LEU A 49 -1.42 3.90 8.89
N ALA A 50 -2.05 4.93 8.32
CA ALA A 50 -3.10 4.77 7.31
C ALA A 50 -2.57 4.05 6.06
N LEU A 51 -1.37 4.44 5.58
CA LEU A 51 -0.72 3.80 4.44
C LEU A 51 -0.38 2.33 4.72
N PHE A 52 0.15 2.01 5.92
CA PHE A 52 0.34 0.62 6.34
C PHE A 52 -0.96 -0.16 6.40
N ALA A 53 -2.02 0.41 6.97
CA ALA A 53 -3.32 -0.24 7.09
C ALA A 53 -3.93 -0.58 5.71
N VAL A 54 -3.83 0.33 4.73
CA VAL A 54 -4.28 0.10 3.36
C VAL A 54 -3.52 -1.07 2.71
N ILE A 55 -2.20 -1.10 2.85
CA ILE A 55 -1.37 -2.17 2.28
C ILE A 55 -1.69 -3.52 2.94
N ILE A 56 -1.87 -3.54 4.26
CA ILE A 56 -2.23 -4.76 5.01
C ILE A 56 -3.60 -5.27 4.60
N LEU A 57 -4.62 -4.41 4.51
CA LEU A 57 -5.97 -4.77 4.05
C LEU A 57 -5.96 -5.31 2.63
N TRP A 58 -5.16 -4.71 1.75
CA TRP A 58 -4.99 -5.20 0.39
C TRP A 58 -4.29 -6.56 0.34
N LEU A 59 -3.21 -6.75 1.12
CA LEU A 59 -2.51 -8.03 1.23
C LEU A 59 -3.44 -9.14 1.75
N THR A 60 -4.27 -8.85 2.76
CA THR A 60 -5.25 -9.82 3.27
C THR A 60 -6.28 -10.18 2.20
N TYR A 61 -6.77 -9.20 1.43
CA TYR A 61 -7.67 -9.46 0.30
C TYR A 61 -7.04 -10.37 -0.77
N ILE A 62 -5.76 -10.15 -1.12
CA ILE A 62 -5.02 -11.00 -2.07
C ILE A 62 -4.79 -12.41 -1.50
N LEU A 63 -4.42 -12.53 -0.23
CA LEU A 63 -4.23 -13.81 0.48
C LEU A 63 -5.52 -14.64 0.53
N LEU A 64 -6.65 -14.02 0.82
CA LEU A 64 -7.96 -14.69 0.75
C LEU A 64 -8.26 -15.16 -0.67
N GLY A 65 -7.89 -14.37 -1.67
CA GLY A 65 -7.95 -14.76 -3.08
C GLY A 65 -7.09 -15.98 -3.40
N TYR A 66 -5.89 -16.10 -2.81
CA TYR A 66 -4.99 -17.24 -3.00
C TYR A 66 -5.61 -18.56 -2.50
N LEU A 67 -6.33 -18.53 -1.37
CA LEU A 67 -7.01 -19.71 -0.80
C LEU A 67 -8.12 -20.26 -1.72
N TRP A 68 -8.69 -19.43 -2.58
CA TRP A 68 -9.79 -19.79 -3.47
C TRP A 68 -9.34 -20.22 -4.88
N VAL A 69 -8.04 -20.09 -5.17
CA VAL A 69 -7.49 -20.43 -6.49
C VAL A 69 -7.31 -21.93 -6.66
N LYS A 70 -7.93 -22.49 -7.70
CA LYS A 70 -7.85 -23.92 -8.05
C LYS A 70 -6.90 -24.22 -9.20
N THR A 71 -6.45 -23.22 -9.96
CA THR A 71 -5.62 -23.44 -11.16
C THR A 71 -4.20 -22.89 -11.02
N PRO A 72 -3.20 -23.50 -11.67
CA PRO A 72 -1.79 -23.09 -11.54
C PRO A 72 -1.49 -21.70 -12.15
N ALA A 73 -2.17 -21.32 -13.22
CA ALA A 73 -2.00 -20.02 -13.86
C ALA A 73 -2.46 -18.87 -12.95
N GLU A 74 -3.58 -19.07 -12.27
CA GLU A 74 -4.13 -18.12 -11.30
C GLU A 74 -3.23 -18.02 -10.04
N ARG A 75 -2.61 -19.12 -9.61
CA ARG A 75 -1.64 -19.09 -8.49
C ARG A 75 -0.42 -18.24 -8.82
N LYS A 76 0.09 -18.34 -10.05
CA LYS A 76 1.20 -17.50 -10.52
C LYS A 76 0.84 -16.01 -10.50
N ALA A 77 -0.37 -15.66 -10.95
CA ALA A 77 -0.86 -14.29 -10.91
C ALA A 77 -1.01 -13.77 -9.47
N GLN A 78 -1.55 -14.59 -8.56
CA GLN A 78 -1.66 -14.23 -7.14
C GLN A 78 -0.28 -14.06 -6.49
N HIS A 79 0.71 -14.90 -6.81
CA HIS A 79 2.08 -14.71 -6.34
C HIS A 79 2.68 -13.38 -6.77
N LEU A 80 2.50 -12.97 -8.03
CA LEU A 80 2.96 -11.66 -8.52
C LEU A 80 2.27 -10.51 -7.77
N LEU A 81 0.96 -10.64 -7.50
CA LEU A 81 0.22 -9.66 -6.70
C LEU A 81 0.75 -9.60 -5.26
N THR A 82 1.00 -10.73 -4.60
CA THR A 82 1.59 -10.77 -3.26
C THR A 82 2.97 -10.11 -3.23
N ILE A 83 3.83 -10.40 -4.20
CA ILE A 83 5.15 -9.76 -4.31
C ILE A 83 5.00 -8.24 -4.43
N SER A 84 4.07 -7.76 -5.27
CA SER A 84 3.84 -6.31 -5.41
C SER A 84 3.37 -5.64 -4.10
N GLY A 85 2.55 -6.32 -3.31
CA GLY A 85 2.12 -5.84 -1.99
C GLY A 85 3.27 -5.79 -0.97
N ILE A 86 4.14 -6.80 -0.97
CA ILE A 86 5.34 -6.82 -0.12
C ILE A 86 6.30 -5.68 -0.52
N THR A 87 6.53 -5.48 -1.82
CA THR A 87 7.34 -4.38 -2.32
C THR A 87 6.76 -3.02 -1.92
N ALA A 88 5.44 -2.84 -2.03
CA ALA A 88 4.76 -1.63 -1.55
C ALA A 88 4.94 -1.42 -0.04
N LEU A 89 4.92 -2.49 0.76
CA LEU A 89 5.14 -2.42 2.20
C LEU A 89 6.58 -2.03 2.57
N ILE A 90 7.56 -2.50 1.80
CA ILE A 90 8.97 -2.09 1.96
C ILE A 90 9.14 -0.62 1.59
N LEU A 91 8.54 -0.17 0.48
CA LEU A 91 8.58 1.24 0.07
C LEU A 91 7.89 2.14 1.10
N ALA A 92 6.72 1.73 1.60
CA ALA A 92 6.01 2.38 2.70
C ALA A 92 6.89 2.57 3.93
N TRP A 93 7.60 1.51 4.30
CA TRP A 93 8.53 1.53 5.42
C TRP A 93 9.66 2.51 5.20
N ILE A 94 10.30 2.49 4.03
CA ILE A 94 11.38 3.42 3.69
C ILE A 94 10.89 4.86 3.78
N ILE A 95 9.75 5.17 3.15
CA ILE A 95 9.16 6.51 3.16
C ILE A 95 8.85 6.94 4.60
N THR A 96 8.21 6.09 5.40
CA THR A 96 7.85 6.41 6.79
C THR A 96 9.09 6.56 7.68
N SER A 97 10.11 5.72 7.49
CA SER A 97 11.36 5.76 8.26
C SER A 97 12.23 6.99 7.99
N HIS A 98 12.03 7.66 6.85
CA HIS A 98 12.71 8.92 6.54
C HIS A 98 12.03 10.13 7.22
N MET A 99 10.88 9.93 7.86
CA MET A 99 10.09 11.01 8.48
C MET A 99 10.19 11.06 10.02
N PHE A 100 10.80 10.04 10.65
CA PHE A 100 11.06 9.95 12.08
C PHE A 100 12.57 9.86 12.33
#